data_AF-A0A1C5UAS9-F1
#
_entry.id   AF-A0A1C5UAS9-F1
#
_cell.length_a   1.000
_cell.length_b   1.000
_cell.length_c   1.000
_cell.angle_alpha   90.00
_cell.angle_beta   90.00
_cell.angle_gamma   90.00
#
_symmetry.space_group_name_H-M   'P 1'
#
loop_
_entity.id
_entity.type
_entity.pdbx_description
1 polymer ?
#
loop_
_entity_poly.entity_id
_entity_poly.type
_entity_poly.pdbx_seq_one_letter_code
_entity_poly.pdbx_strand_id
1 'polypeptide(L)'
;MQGQDIKYFAMLGNDDLRAVDELFDTVCSEFPNVYNMAGRKVDINGFEFIGMNFILDHPFGCKDRVITEKDYIPQRQFTAAAGTSNEYDYDRIYNWLEYSKTELPYMCDVLKQLPKPDNTQKTVYIIHMPPARLRLGQLLY
;
A
#
# COMPACT_ATOMS: atom_id res chain seq x y z
N MET A 1 -7.29 24.46 0.69
CA MET A 1 -7.63 23.27 1.51
C MET A 1 -8.07 23.65 2.91
N GLN A 2 -7.21 24.25 3.77
CA GLN A 2 -7.57 24.57 5.16
C GLN A 2 -8.75 25.55 5.29
N GLY A 3 -8.77 26.64 4.50
CA GLY A 3 -9.90 27.57 4.47
C GLY A 3 -11.19 27.03 3.82
N GLN A 4 -11.18 25.82 3.28
CA GLN A 4 -12.35 25.15 2.67
C GLN A 4 -12.76 23.87 3.41
N ASP A 5 -12.17 23.60 4.59
CA ASP A 5 -12.41 22.41 5.41
C ASP A 5 -12.22 21.05 4.67
N ILE A 6 -11.38 21.04 3.63
CA ILE A 6 -11.07 19.80 2.90
C ILE A 6 -10.11 18.95 3.73
N LYS A 7 -10.53 17.71 4.01
CA LYS A 7 -9.70 16.66 4.60
C LYS A 7 -8.95 15.94 3.50
N TYR A 8 -7.63 15.89 3.60
CA TYR A 8 -6.77 15.28 2.61
C TYR A 8 -6.23 13.96 3.12
N PHE A 9 -6.71 12.86 2.53
CA PHE A 9 -6.23 11.52 2.81
C PHE A 9 -5.15 11.16 1.80
N ALA A 10 -3.96 10.83 2.29
CA ALA A 10 -2.81 10.53 1.47
C ALA A 10 -2.13 9.25 1.96
N MET A 11 -1.44 8.57 1.06
CA MET A 11 -0.58 7.44 1.39
C MET A 11 0.46 7.29 0.28
N LEU A 12 1.66 6.87 0.66
CA LEU A 12 2.72 6.56 -0.30
C LEU A 12 2.44 5.23 -1.00
N GLY A 13 2.65 5.22 -2.32
CA GLY A 13 2.55 4.04 -3.17
C GLY A 13 3.83 3.23 -3.20
N ASN A 14 3.91 2.22 -4.07
CA ASN A 14 5.09 1.38 -4.17
C ASN A 14 6.33 2.10 -4.69
N ASP A 15 6.14 3.06 -5.60
CA ASP A 15 7.27 3.78 -6.23
C ASP A 15 7.79 4.94 -5.35
N ASP A 16 7.07 5.26 -4.27
CA ASP A 16 7.54 6.14 -3.22
C ASP A 16 8.41 5.33 -2.24
N LEU A 17 9.72 5.54 -2.23
CA LEU A 17 10.65 4.68 -1.47
C LEU A 17 10.28 4.59 0.01
N ARG A 18 10.44 3.41 0.64
CA ARG A 18 10.22 3.27 2.10
C ARG A 18 11.11 4.18 2.93
N ALA A 19 12.29 4.52 2.42
CA ALA A 19 13.20 5.47 3.05
C ALA A 19 12.56 6.86 3.33
N VAL A 20 11.47 7.22 2.65
CA VAL A 20 10.77 8.50 2.88
C VAL A 20 9.54 8.38 3.77
N ASP A 21 9.21 7.19 4.31
CA ASP A 21 8.01 6.98 5.14
C ASP A 21 8.00 7.89 6.38
N GLU A 22 9.12 8.00 7.09
CA GLU A 22 9.22 8.84 8.30
C GLU A 22 9.11 10.34 7.97
N LEU A 23 9.76 10.78 6.89
CA LEU A 23 9.65 12.15 6.41
C LEU A 23 8.21 12.48 6.01
N PHE A 24 7.56 11.58 5.27
CA PHE A 24 6.18 11.76 4.85
C PHE A 24 5.24 11.85 6.06
N ASP A 25 5.43 10.99 7.06
CA ASP A 25 4.62 11.04 8.28
C ASP A 25 4.81 12.35 9.05
N THR A 26 6.06 12.81 9.15
CA THR A 26 6.40 14.09 9.78
C THR A 26 5.70 15.24 9.07
N VAL A 27 5.80 15.31 7.74
CA VAL A 27 5.17 16.36 6.94
C VAL A 27 3.64 16.31 7.07
N CYS A 28 3.02 15.12 7.04
CA CYS A 28 1.57 15.00 7.26
C CYS A 28 1.15 15.54 8.63
N SER A 29 1.96 15.32 9.67
CA SER A 29 1.66 15.75 11.04
C SER A 29 1.67 17.27 11.25
N GLU A 30 2.36 18.01 10.37
CA GLU A 30 2.39 19.48 10.41
C GLU A 30 1.03 20.12 10.07
N PHE A 31 0.14 19.38 9.40
CA PHE A 31 -1.14 19.90 8.93
C PHE A 31 -2.33 19.14 9.53
N PRO A 32 -3.20 19.80 10.32
CA PRO A 32 -4.30 19.13 11.04
C PRO A 32 -5.39 18.54 10.14
N ASN A 33 -5.40 18.89 8.85
CA ASN A 33 -6.36 18.40 7.87
C ASN A 33 -5.76 17.40 6.87
N VAL A 34 -4.51 16.98 7.06
CA VAL A 34 -3.83 15.97 6.24
C VAL A 34 -3.66 14.70 7.06
N TYR A 35 -3.98 13.55 6.47
CA TYR A 35 -3.88 12.28 7.15
C TYR A 35 -3.15 11.27 6.28
N ASN A 36 -2.02 10.78 6.80
CA ASN A 36 -1.38 9.58 6.28
C ASN A 36 -2.27 8.37 6.62
N MET A 37 -2.72 7.65 5.60
CA MET A 37 -3.66 6.56 5.70
C MET A 37 -3.00 5.17 5.62
N ALA A 38 -1.68 5.08 5.45
CA ALA A 38 -0.98 3.81 5.31
C ALA A 38 -1.16 2.91 6.55
N GLY A 39 -2.08 1.94 6.49
CA GLY A 39 -2.40 1.01 7.58
C GLY A 39 -3.14 1.65 8.77
N ARG A 40 -3.71 2.86 8.60
CA ARG A 40 -4.27 3.66 9.71
C ARG A 40 -5.78 3.82 9.62
N LYS A 41 -6.39 4.14 10.77
CA LYS A 41 -7.80 4.52 10.92
C LYS A 41 -7.92 5.96 11.38
N VAL A 42 -8.81 6.72 10.77
CA VAL A 42 -9.16 8.10 11.16
C VAL A 42 -10.67 8.21 11.30
N ASP A 43 -11.16 8.80 12.38
CA ASP A 43 -12.57 9.20 12.53
C ASP A 43 -12.70 10.69 12.19
N ILE A 44 -13.61 11.01 11.28
CA ILE A 44 -14.01 12.39 10.99
C ILE A 44 -15.52 12.48 11.04
N ASN A 45 -16.03 13.24 12.02
CA ASN A 45 -17.47 13.49 12.19
C ASN A 45 -18.30 12.19 12.28
N GLY A 46 -17.74 11.14 12.90
CA GLY A 46 -18.39 9.84 13.06
C GLY A 46 -18.39 8.97 11.80
N PHE A 47 -17.58 9.31 10.79
CA PHE A 47 -17.21 8.43 9.70
C PHE A 47 -15.78 7.94 9.88
N GLU A 48 -15.59 6.63 9.75
CA GLU A 48 -14.30 5.97 9.88
C GLU A 48 -13.69 5.78 8.49
N PHE A 49 -12.41 6.13 8.36
CA PHE A 49 -11.62 5.91 7.14
C PHE A 49 -10.47 4.99 7.48
N ILE A 50 -10.33 3.87 6.77
CA ILE A 50 -9.29 2.87 7.01
C ILE A 50 -8.48 2.68 5.74
N GLY A 51 -7.17 2.91 5.80
CA GLY A 51 -6.32 2.88 4.62
C GLY A 51 -5.38 1.67 4.53
N MET A 52 -5.08 1.27 3.29
CA MET A 52 -4.08 0.26 2.95
C MET A 52 -3.34 0.66 1.68
N ASN A 53 -2.02 0.74 1.76
CA ASN A 53 -1.16 1.20 0.66
C ASN A 53 -0.32 0.09 0.02
N PHE A 54 -0.57 -1.17 0.37
CA PHE A 54 0.02 -2.30 -0.33
C PHE A 54 -0.63 -2.50 -1.70
N ILE A 55 0.16 -3.00 -2.64
CA ILE A 55 -0.27 -3.33 -3.99
C ILE A 55 0.04 -4.78 -4.34
N LEU A 56 -0.76 -5.37 -5.22
CA LEU A 56 -0.39 -6.66 -5.80
C LEU A 56 0.81 -6.49 -6.72
N ASP A 57 1.51 -7.60 -6.96
CA ASP A 57 2.65 -7.61 -7.86
C ASP A 57 2.35 -6.95 -9.22
N HIS A 58 3.36 -6.25 -9.70
CA HIS A 58 3.41 -5.47 -10.93
C HIS A 58 4.77 -5.72 -11.64
N PRO A 59 5.01 -5.26 -12.87
CA PRO A 59 6.19 -5.68 -13.64
C PRO A 59 7.42 -4.79 -13.40
N PHE A 60 7.33 -3.82 -12.48
CA PHE A 60 8.39 -2.85 -12.19
C PHE A 60 9.27 -3.29 -11.03
N GLY A 61 10.51 -2.80 -11.02
CA GLY A 61 11.57 -3.31 -10.15
C GLY A 61 11.38 -3.06 -8.66
N CYS A 62 10.82 -1.92 -8.24
CA CYS A 62 10.61 -1.63 -6.82
C CYS A 62 9.51 -2.54 -6.24
N LYS A 63 9.74 -3.15 -5.07
CA LYS A 63 8.84 -4.11 -4.39
C LYS A 63 8.50 -3.75 -2.95
N ASP A 64 8.71 -2.50 -2.58
CA ASP A 64 8.58 -1.99 -1.21
C ASP A 64 7.23 -2.25 -0.56
N ARG A 65 6.16 -2.16 -1.34
CA ARG A 65 4.78 -2.34 -0.88
C ARG A 65 4.07 -3.42 -1.69
N VAL A 66 4.82 -4.34 -2.28
CA VAL A 66 4.24 -5.44 -3.04
C VAL A 66 3.85 -6.58 -2.11
N ILE A 67 2.65 -7.11 -2.33
CA ILE A 67 2.09 -8.27 -1.66
C ILE A 67 1.58 -9.28 -2.68
N THR A 68 1.29 -10.48 -2.21
CA THR A 68 0.80 -11.58 -3.04
C THR A 68 -0.58 -12.06 -2.61
N GLU A 69 -1.17 -12.94 -3.40
CA GLU A 69 -2.41 -13.63 -3.09
C GLU A 69 -2.26 -15.13 -3.29
N LYS A 70 -3.17 -15.90 -2.68
CA LYS A 70 -3.19 -17.34 -2.89
C LYS A 70 -3.46 -17.66 -4.36
N ASP A 71 -2.61 -18.51 -4.92
CA ASP A 71 -2.63 -18.93 -6.34
C ASP A 71 -2.36 -17.78 -7.32
N TYR A 72 -1.84 -16.64 -6.84
CA TYR A 72 -1.44 -15.53 -7.69
C TYR A 72 -0.17 -15.87 -8.46
N ILE A 73 -0.17 -15.58 -9.76
CA ILE A 73 0.99 -15.76 -10.62
C ILE A 73 1.66 -14.40 -10.77
N PRO A 74 2.91 -14.24 -10.29
CA PRO A 74 3.64 -12.99 -10.45
C PRO A 74 3.88 -12.68 -11.90
N GLN A 75 3.94 -11.40 -12.17
CA GLN A 75 4.08 -10.87 -13.51
C GLN A 75 5.55 -10.89 -13.93
N ARG A 76 5.78 -11.00 -15.24
CA ARG A 76 7.13 -10.93 -15.78
C ARG A 76 7.70 -9.53 -15.51
N GLN A 77 8.84 -9.49 -14.83
CA GLN A 77 9.54 -8.23 -14.55
C GLN A 77 10.16 -7.66 -15.83
N PHE A 78 10.09 -6.33 -15.98
CA PHE A 78 10.74 -5.59 -17.07
C PHE A 78 12.22 -5.32 -16.79
N THR A 79 12.63 -5.37 -15.52
CA THR A 79 14.01 -5.18 -15.09
C THR A 79 14.72 -6.52 -14.91
N ALA A 80 16.05 -6.50 -14.96
CA ALA A 80 16.88 -7.69 -14.74
C ALA A 80 16.80 -8.22 -13.30
N ALA A 81 16.45 -7.36 -12.35
CA ALA A 81 16.20 -7.71 -10.96
C ALA A 81 15.08 -6.82 -10.41
N ALA A 82 14.29 -7.38 -9.50
CA ALA A 82 13.44 -6.60 -8.61
C ALA A 82 14.25 -6.16 -7.37
N GLY A 83 13.67 -5.36 -6.48
CA GLY A 83 14.29 -5.06 -5.21
C GLY A 83 13.42 -4.25 -4.26
N THR A 84 13.77 -4.33 -2.98
CA THR A 84 13.18 -3.52 -1.91
C THR A 84 14.20 -2.48 -1.46
N SER A 85 13.77 -1.24 -1.30
CA SER A 85 14.61 -0.16 -0.79
C SER A 85 15.01 -0.42 0.66
N ASN A 86 16.21 0.05 1.00
CA ASN A 86 16.72 0.11 2.36
C ASN A 86 17.36 1.49 2.59
N GLU A 87 18.01 1.69 3.74
CA GLU A 87 18.59 3.00 4.11
C GLU A 87 19.65 3.52 3.12
N TYR A 88 20.29 2.64 2.35
CA TYR A 88 21.46 2.99 1.54
C TYR A 88 21.28 2.74 0.03
N ASP A 89 20.51 1.72 -0.37
CA ASP A 89 20.28 1.32 -1.77
C ASP A 89 19.03 0.41 -1.86
N TYR A 90 19.13 -0.72 -2.59
CA TYR A 90 18.10 -1.74 -2.73
C TYR A 90 18.67 -3.13 -2.48
N ASP A 91 17.92 -3.96 -1.76
CA ASP A 91 18.14 -5.39 -1.71
C ASP A 91 17.62 -6.02 -3.00
N ARG A 92 18.54 -6.50 -3.83
CA ARG A 92 18.23 -7.02 -5.17
C ARG A 92 17.65 -8.44 -5.09
N ILE A 93 16.52 -8.63 -5.75
CA ILE A 93 15.80 -9.89 -5.86
C ILE A 93 15.90 -10.36 -7.32
N TYR A 94 16.80 -11.31 -7.58
CA TYR A 94 17.01 -11.85 -8.93
C TYR A 94 15.98 -12.91 -9.32
N ASN A 95 15.53 -13.75 -8.37
CA ASN A 95 14.48 -14.75 -8.60
C ASN A 95 13.13 -14.27 -8.08
N TRP A 96 12.50 -13.32 -8.79
CA TRP A 96 11.22 -12.76 -8.39
C TRP A 96 10.11 -13.81 -8.25
N LEU A 97 10.07 -14.79 -9.16
CA LEU A 97 9.02 -15.83 -9.16
C LEU A 97 9.02 -16.70 -7.90
N GLU A 98 10.22 -17.02 -7.38
CA GLU A 98 10.36 -17.76 -6.13
C GLU A 98 10.04 -16.86 -4.94
N TYR A 99 10.66 -15.69 -4.89
CA TYR A 99 10.48 -14.72 -3.79
C TYR A 99 9.00 -14.35 -3.59
N SER A 100 8.26 -14.11 -4.68
CA SER A 100 6.86 -13.72 -4.61
C SER A 100 5.92 -14.78 -4.02
N LYS A 101 6.40 -16.03 -3.92
CA LYS A 101 5.64 -17.18 -3.39
C LYS A 101 6.04 -17.54 -1.97
N THR A 102 7.27 -17.24 -1.56
CA THR A 102 7.81 -17.67 -0.27
C THR A 102 7.91 -16.53 0.75
N GLU A 103 8.24 -15.32 0.30
CA GLU A 103 8.61 -14.22 1.21
C GLU A 103 7.53 -13.13 1.35
N LEU A 104 6.67 -12.96 0.34
CA LEU A 104 5.67 -11.89 0.36
C LEU A 104 4.51 -12.17 1.32
N PRO A 105 4.00 -11.14 2.02
CA PRO A 105 2.78 -11.29 2.79
C PRO A 105 1.58 -11.47 1.86
N TYR A 106 0.58 -12.21 2.36
CA TYR A 106 -0.68 -12.39 1.65
C TYR A 106 -1.63 -11.23 1.92
N MET A 107 -2.31 -10.76 0.86
CA MET A 107 -3.36 -9.74 0.94
C MET A 107 -4.39 -10.02 2.02
N CYS A 108 -4.83 -11.28 2.16
CA CYS A 108 -5.82 -11.64 3.16
C CYS A 108 -5.31 -11.44 4.60
N ASP A 109 -4.02 -11.60 4.85
CA ASP A 109 -3.43 -11.41 6.17
C ASP A 109 -3.19 -9.92 6.46
N VAL A 110 -2.79 -9.15 5.44
CA VAL A 110 -2.75 -7.68 5.53
C VAL A 110 -4.12 -7.11 5.87
N LEU A 111 -5.17 -7.51 5.13
CA LEU A 111 -6.55 -7.07 5.39
C LEU A 111 -7.07 -7.48 6.78
N LYS A 112 -6.62 -8.63 7.31
CA LYS A 112 -6.95 -9.03 8.68
C LYS A 112 -6.28 -8.14 9.73
N GLN A 113 -5.07 -7.66 9.47
CA GLN A 113 -4.30 -6.81 10.36
C GLN A 113 -4.73 -5.33 10.35
N LEU A 114 -5.46 -4.89 9.31
CA LEU A 114 -6.02 -3.55 9.28
C LEU A 114 -6.90 -3.28 10.52
N PRO A 115 -6.92 -2.01 11.01
CA PRO A 115 -7.87 -1.58 12.03
C PRO A 115 -9.28 -2.04 11.70
N LYS A 116 -10.05 -2.42 12.72
CA LYS A 116 -11.45 -2.83 12.53
C LYS A 116 -12.38 -1.62 12.63
N PRO A 117 -13.45 -1.62 11.82
CA PRO A 117 -14.49 -0.60 11.93
C PRO A 117 -15.30 -0.80 13.20
N ASP A 118 -15.58 0.28 13.89
CA ASP A 118 -16.52 0.28 15.01
C ASP A 118 -17.96 0.32 14.48
N ASN A 119 -18.19 0.97 13.32
CA ASN A 119 -19.46 1.01 12.62
C ASN A 119 -19.30 0.83 11.10
N THR A 120 -19.61 -0.37 10.60
CA THR A 120 -19.50 -0.72 9.18
C THR A 120 -20.38 0.12 8.26
N GLN A 121 -21.49 0.70 8.74
CA GLN A 121 -22.36 1.56 7.94
C GLN A 121 -21.79 2.98 7.76
N LYS A 122 -20.77 3.34 8.54
CA LYS A 122 -20.08 4.62 8.47
C LYS A 122 -18.58 4.47 8.24
N THR A 123 -18.18 3.35 7.63
CA THR A 123 -16.77 3.09 7.32
C THR A 123 -16.52 3.16 5.83
N VAL A 124 -15.41 3.81 5.46
CA VAL A 124 -14.85 3.81 4.11
C VAL A 124 -13.46 3.21 4.14
N TYR A 125 -13.22 2.20 3.30
CA TYR A 125 -11.88 1.67 3.07
C TYR A 125 -11.22 2.39 1.90
N ILE A 126 -10.00 2.89 2.10
CA ILE A 126 -9.18 3.54 1.09
C ILE A 126 -8.04 2.59 0.73
N ILE A 127 -8.23 1.82 -0.33
CA ILE A 127 -7.32 0.75 -0.74
C ILE A 127 -6.59 1.17 -2.01
N HIS A 128 -5.26 1.22 -1.95
CA HIS A 128 -4.44 1.61 -3.09
C HIS A 128 -4.61 0.65 -4.28
N MET A 129 -4.50 -0.66 -4.06
CA MET A 129 -4.82 -1.66 -5.07
C MET A 129 -5.74 -2.74 -4.49
N PRO A 130 -6.89 -3.00 -5.13
CA PRO A 130 -7.84 -3.99 -4.65
C PRO A 130 -7.32 -5.43 -4.83
N PRO A 131 -7.94 -6.41 -4.16
CA PRO A 131 -7.64 -7.82 -4.36
C PRO A 131 -7.72 -8.28 -5.82
N ALA A 132 -6.87 -9.25 -6.17
CA ALA A 132 -6.57 -9.64 -7.55
C ALA A 132 -7.82 -10.07 -8.31
N ARG A 133 -8.69 -10.82 -7.63
CA ARG A 133 -9.90 -11.42 -8.21
C ARG A 133 -10.97 -10.40 -8.57
N LEU A 134 -10.85 -9.15 -8.12
CA LEU A 134 -11.73 -8.07 -8.55
C LEU A 134 -11.38 -7.56 -9.96
N ARG A 135 -10.19 -7.93 -10.49
CA ARG A 135 -9.71 -7.55 -11.84
C ARG A 135 -9.67 -6.04 -12.05
N LEU A 136 -9.49 -5.28 -10.98
CA LEU A 136 -9.36 -3.83 -10.98
C LEU A 136 -7.87 -3.49 -10.79
N GLY A 137 -7.33 -2.60 -11.63
CA GLY A 137 -5.93 -2.16 -11.53
C GLY A 137 -4.88 -3.19 -11.95
N GLN A 138 -5.29 -4.35 -12.46
CA GLN A 138 -4.36 -5.32 -13.06
C GLN A 138 -4.13 -5.00 -14.53
N LEU A 139 -2.87 -4.87 -14.91
CA LEU A 139 -2.49 -4.84 -16.31
C LEU A 139 -2.57 -6.28 -16.83
N LEU A 140 -3.37 -6.48 -17.88
CA LEU A 140 -3.50 -7.76 -18.57
C LEU A 140 -2.32 -7.90 -19.54
N TYR A 141 -1.29 -8.64 -19.18
CA TYR A 141 -0.23 -9.07 -20.11
C TYR A 141 0.06 -10.55 -19.99
#